data_AF-A0A348AR42-F1
#
_entry.id   AF-A0A348AR42-F1
#
_cell.length_a   1.000
_cell.length_b   1.000
_cell.length_c   1.000
_cell.angle_alpha   90.00
_cell.angle_beta   90.00
_cell.angle_gamma   90.00
#
_symmetry.space_group_name_H-M   'P 1'
#
loop_
_entity.id
_entity.type
_entity.pdbx_description
1 polymer ?
#
loop_
_entity_poly.entity_id
_entity_poly.type
_entity_poly.pdbx_seq_one_letter_code
_entity_poly.pdbx_strand_id
1 'polypeptide(L)' 'MTPIWYVCDGEVETYSGQEADWKCSAVVIAPSPEEALIKVMQYHQQIINHVEVFHNGKTVVAI' A
#
# COMPACT_ATOMS: atom_id res chain seq x y z
N MET A 1 -9.10 -12.97 -2.55
CA MET A 1 -8.70 -11.93 -1.58
C MET A 1 -7.47 -11.27 -2.17
N THR A 2 -7.51 -9.96 -2.44
CA THR A 2 -6.37 -9.26 -3.03
C THR A 2 -5.27 -9.11 -1.97
N PRO A 3 -4.00 -9.44 -2.28
CA PRO A 3 -2.89 -9.24 -1.35
C PRO A 3 -2.74 -7.79 -0.90
N ILE A 4 -2.14 -7.61 0.27
CA ILE A 4 -1.73 -6.32 0.79
C ILE A 4 -0.20 -6.32 0.88
N TRP A 5 0.40 -5.27 0.35
CA TRP A 5 1.83 -5.04 0.29
C TRP A 5 2.19 -3.84 1.14
N TYR A 6 3.39 -3.87 1.69
CA TYR A 6 4.06 -2.72 2.25
C TYR A 6 5.20 -2.34 1.31
N VAL A 7 5.18 -1.11 0.83
CA VAL A 7 6.23 -0.56 -0.03
C VAL A 7 7.01 0.45 0.79
N CYS A 8 8.34 0.37 0.81
CA CYS A 8 9.21 1.33 1.48
C CYS A 8 10.43 1.62 0.62
N ASP A 9 10.63 2.88 0.22
CA ASP A 9 11.75 3.30 -0.63
C ASP A 9 11.95 2.45 -1.91
N GLY A 10 10.84 1.94 -2.48
CA GLY A 10 10.85 1.11 -3.68
C GLY A 10 11.05 -0.40 -3.44
N GLU A 11 11.31 -0.81 -2.21
CA GLU A 11 11.28 -2.22 -1.80
C GLU A 11 9.83 -2.64 -1.52
N VAL A 12 9.46 -3.86 -1.92
CA VAL A 12 8.10 -4.40 -1.73
C VAL A 12 8.14 -5.66 -0.88
N GLU A 13 7.37 -5.67 0.20
CA GLU A 13 7.20 -6.83 1.06
C GLU A 13 5.73 -7.06 1.40
N THR A 14 5.42 -8.26 1.91
CA THR A 14 4.06 -8.58 2.36
C THR A 14 3.69 -7.72 3.56
N TYR A 15 2.47 -7.17 3.55
CA TYR A 15 1.96 -6.44 4.72
C TYR A 15 1.74 -7.40 5.89
N SER A 16 2.37 -7.08 7.02
CA SER A 16 2.34 -7.80 8.29
C SER A 16 1.92 -6.91 9.47
N GLY A 17 1.45 -5.68 9.19
CA GLY A 17 1.04 -4.71 10.20
C GLY A 17 1.99 -3.51 10.36
N GLN A 18 2.89 -3.29 9.41
CA GLN A 18 3.77 -2.12 9.35
C GLN A 18 2.94 -0.82 9.28
N GLU A 19 3.46 0.27 9.84
CA GLU A 19 2.84 1.59 9.75
C GLU A 19 3.45 2.37 8.60
N ALA A 20 2.61 2.94 7.72
CA ALA A 20 3.07 3.74 6.58
C ALA A 20 3.07 5.24 6.93
N ASP A 21 4.16 5.92 6.58
CA ASP A 21 4.35 7.36 6.75
C ASP A 21 3.84 8.20 5.57
N TRP A 22 3.45 7.54 4.47
CA TRP A 22 2.95 8.14 3.21
C TRP A 22 3.92 9.09 2.51
N LYS A 23 5.19 9.07 2.91
CA LYS A 23 6.28 9.85 2.30
C LYS A 23 7.28 8.94 1.61
N CYS A 24 7.80 7.97 2.37
CA CYS A 24 8.76 6.96 1.93
C CYS A 24 8.14 5.57 1.92
N SER A 25 7.00 5.39 2.59
CA SER A 25 6.32 4.11 2.74
C SER A 25 4.82 4.19 2.49
N ALA A 26 4.23 3.10 2.01
CA ALA A 26 2.80 2.99 1.71
C ALA A 26 2.29 1.56 1.91
N VAL A 27 1.04 1.43 2.34
CA VAL A 27 0.29 0.16 2.33
C VAL A 27 -0.53 0.11 1.04
N VAL A 28 -0.43 -0.99 0.30
CA VAL A 28 -0.97 -1.07 -1.07
C VAL A 28 -1.75 -2.36 -1.27
N ILE A 29 -2.96 -2.26 -1.83
CA ILE A 29 -3.77 -3.42 -2.22
C ILE A 29 -3.56 -3.65 -3.71
N ALA A 30 -2.84 -4.71 -4.05
CA ALA A 30 -2.51 -5.04 -5.43
C ALA A 30 -2.41 -6.55 -5.63
N PRO A 31 -2.75 -7.08 -6.81
CA PRO A 31 -2.61 -8.50 -7.11
C PRO A 31 -1.14 -8.96 -7.19
N SER A 32 -0.18 -8.06 -7.42
CA SER A 32 1.25 -8.38 -7.46
C SER A 32 2.12 -7.26 -6.86
N PRO A 33 3.39 -7.56 -6.50
CA PRO A 33 4.35 -6.55 -6.05
C PRO A 33 4.61 -5.43 -7.07
N GLU A 34 4.67 -5.77 -8.35
CA GLU A 34 4.91 -4.80 -9.43
C GLU A 34 3.76 -3.81 -9.55
N GLU A 35 2.52 -4.29 -9.46
CA GLU A 35 1.35 -3.41 -9.44
C GLU A 35 1.32 -2.54 -8.18
N ALA A 36 1.84 -3.02 -7.05
CA ALA A 36 1.95 -2.22 -5.84
C ALA A 36 2.86 -1.00 -6.04
N LEU A 37 4.02 -1.19 -6.70
CA LEU A 37 4.92 -0.08 -7.05
C LEU A 37 4.27 0.94 -7.99
N ILE A 38 3.55 0.46 -9.01
CA ILE A 38 2.83 1.34 -9.95
C ILE A 38 1.81 2.21 -9.21
N LYS A 39 1.06 1.63 -8.28
CA LYS A 39 0.10 2.38 -7.45
C LYS A 39 0.78 3.44 -6.58
N VAL A 40 1.92 3.11 -5.96
CA VAL A 40 2.70 4.11 -5.19
C VAL A 40 3.14 5.27 -6.08
N MET A 41 3.61 4.99 -7.29
CA MET A 41 3.93 6.04 -8.27
C MET A 41 2.71 6.90 -8.63
N GLN A 42 1.56 6.28 -8.87
CA GLN A 42 0.30 6.99 -9.15
C GLN A 42 -0.15 7.85 -7.97
N TYR A 43 0.03 7.36 -6.74
CA TYR A 43 -0.29 8.10 -5.53
C TYR A 43 0.59 9.34 -5.38
N HIS A 44 1.91 9.23 -5.60
CA HIS A 44 2.81 10.39 -5.59
C HIS A 44 2.51 11.41 -6.69
N GLN A 45 1.90 10.97 -7.80
CA GLN A 45 1.40 11.83 -8.86
C GLN A 45 -0.01 12.38 -8.58
N GLN A 46 -0.58 12.11 -7.40
CA GLN A 46 -1.94 12.49 -6.98
C GLN A 46 -3.05 11.95 -7.90
N ILE A 47 -2.81 10.83 -8.59
CA ILE A 47 -3.78 10.17 -9.46
C ILE A 47 -4.78 9.35 -8.66
N ILE A 48 -4.31 8.72 -7.57
CA ILE A 48 -5.12 7.91 -6.66
C ILE A 48 -5.05 8.46 -5.24
N ASN A 49 -6.10 8.22 -4.47
CA ASN A 49 -6.22 8.63 -3.07
C ASN A 49 -6.21 7.41 -2.14
N HIS A 50 -6.03 7.66 -0.86
CA HIS A 50 -6.13 6.63 0.18
C HIS A 50 -7.56 6.09 0.31
N VAL A 51 -7.66 4.83 0.71
CA VAL A 51 -8.89 4.17 1.10
C VAL A 51 -8.72 3.49 2.44
N GLU A 52 -9.76 3.51 3.27
CA GLU A 52 -9.80 2.71 4.49
C GLU A 52 -10.26 1.30 4.15
N VAL A 53 -9.51 0.31 4.60
CA VAL A 53 -9.84 -1.10 4.44
C VAL A 53 -9.81 -1.84 5.76
N PHE A 54 -10.69 -2.83 5.90
CA PHE A 54 -10.74 -3.66 7.09
C PHE A 54 -9.88 -4.90 6.88
N HIS A 55 -8.78 -5.02 7.63
CA HIS A 55 -7.84 -6.13 7.55
C HIS A 55 -7.50 -6.65 8.96
N ASN A 56 -7.65 -7.96 9.17
CA ASN A 56 -7.39 -8.63 10.46
C ASN A 56 -8.05 -7.96 11.68
N GLY A 57 -9.30 -7.52 11.54
CA GLY A 57 -10.05 -6.88 12.63
C GLY A 57 -9.68 -5.41 12.89
N LYS A 58 -8.80 -4.82 12.06
CA LYS A 58 -8.35 -3.44 12.18
C LYS A 58 -8.65 -2.65 10.91
N THR A 59 -8.92 -1.36 11.05
CA THR A 59 -8.94 -0.42 9.93
C THR A 59 -7.51 -0.06 9.56
N VAL A 60 -7.16 -0.23 8.29
CA VAL A 60 -5.85 0.08 7.70
C VAL A 60 -6.10 1.04 6.54
N VAL A 61 -5.30 2.10 6.44
CA VAL A 61 -5.33 3.00 5.28
C VAL A 61 -4.41 2.42 4.21
N ALA A 62 -4.90 2.26 2.99
CA ALA A 62 -4.18 1.68 1.86
C ALA A 62 -4.45 2.45 0.55
N ILE A 63 -3.70 2.13 -0.51
CA ILE A 63 -3.91 2.61 -1.89
C ILE A 63 -4.04 1.44 -2.89
#